data_AF-A0A417ISP4-F1
#
_entry.id   AF-A0A417ISP4-F1
#
_cell.length_a   1.000
_cell.length_b   1.000
_cell.length_c   1.000
_cell.angle_alpha   90.00
_cell.angle_beta   90.00
_cell.angle_gamma   90.00
#
_symmetry.space_group_name_H-M   'P 1'
#
loop_
_entity.id
_entity.type
_entity.pdbx_description
1 polymer ?
#
loop_
_entity_poly.entity_id
_entity_poly.type
_entity_poly.pdbx_seq_one_letter_code
_entity_poly.pdbx_strand_id
1 'polypeptide(L)'
;MRAGILLIVLYWALFTIRAGLQPKVAAEVKAATYDMKRASGLEKLEHTRRLQCWTVAKWALRVCGWAENVLLGVVILWVAFLLGAVLTGTVIVFGYPV
;
A
#
# COMPACT_ATOMS: atom_id res chain seq x y z
N MET A 1 21.06 -3.50 11.00
CA MET A 1 19.92 -3.47 11.95
C MET A 1 19.01 -2.25 11.79
N ARG A 2 19.51 -1.00 11.68
CA ARG A 2 18.66 0.21 11.49
C ARG A 2 17.77 0.21 10.23
N ALA A 3 18.27 -0.29 9.10
CA ALA A 3 17.53 -0.29 7.83
C ALA A 3 16.27 -1.19 7.85
N GLY A 4 16.32 -2.35 8.51
CA GLY A 4 15.17 -3.26 8.62
C GLY A 4 14.02 -2.69 9.44
N ILE A 5 14.35 -2.01 10.56
CA ILE A 5 13.35 -1.33 11.40
C ILE A 5 12.68 -0.19 10.62
N LEU A 6 13.46 0.60 9.88
CA LEU A 6 12.93 1.68 9.04
C LEU A 6 11.97 1.14 7.95
N LEU A 7 12.29 0.00 7.32
CA LEU A 7 11.41 -0.63 6.34
C LEU A 7 10.09 -1.11 6.95
N ILE A 8 10.13 -1.68 8.16
CA ILE A 8 8.94 -2.13 8.87
C ILE A 8 8.05 -0.96 9.29
N VAL A 9 8.63 0.11 9.83
CA VAL A 9 7.89 1.34 10.19
C VAL A 9 7.29 2.00 8.96
N LEU A 10 8.04 2.06 7.84
CA LEU A 10 7.55 2.59 6.57
C LEU A 10 6.39 1.75 6.01
N TYR A 11 6.52 0.43 6.04
CA TYR A 11 5.46 -0.49 5.64
C TYR A 11 4.19 -0.25 6.48
N TRP A 12 4.35 -0.16 7.80
CA TRP A 12 3.23 0.03 8.72
C TRP A 12 2.54 1.39 8.52
N ALA A 13 3.31 2.46 8.28
CA ALA A 13 2.78 3.78 7.96
C ALA A 13 2.00 3.80 6.64
N LEU A 14 2.52 3.16 5.59
CA LEU A 14 1.83 3.05 4.31
C LEU A 14 0.52 2.25 4.45
N PHE A 15 0.59 1.11 5.15
CA PHE A 15 -0.56 0.24 5.40
C PHE A 15 -1.69 0.95 6.14
N THR A 16 -1.36 1.68 7.22
CA THR A 16 -2.36 2.40 8.02
C THR A 16 -3.02 3.53 7.24
N ILE A 17 -2.24 4.30 6.46
CA ILE A 17 -2.76 5.36 5.58
C ILE A 17 -3.70 4.75 4.52
N ARG A 18 -3.29 3.63 3.89
CA ARG A 18 -4.10 2.94 2.89
C ARG A 18 -5.39 2.39 3.50
N ALA A 19 -5.32 1.72 4.64
CA ALA A 19 -6.47 1.17 5.35
C ALA A 19 -7.48 2.26 5.73
N GLY A 20 -7.01 3.46 6.10
CA GLY A 20 -7.88 4.61 6.41
C GLY A 20 -8.47 5.29 5.17
N LEU A 21 -7.76 5.32 4.04
CA LEU A 21 -8.18 5.99 2.80
C LEU A 21 -9.05 5.10 1.91
N GLN A 22 -8.86 3.79 1.94
CA GLN A 22 -9.61 2.83 1.13
C GLN A 22 -11.16 2.90 1.32
N PRO A 23 -11.71 2.94 2.55
CA PRO A 23 -13.16 3.05 2.73
C PRO A 23 -13.70 4.41 2.28
N LYS A 24 -12.93 5.49 2.45
CA LYS A 24 -13.32 6.85 2.01
C LYS A 24 -13.41 6.93 0.50
N VAL A 25 -12.38 6.48 -0.22
CA VAL A 25 -12.38 6.45 -1.69
C VAL A 25 -13.47 5.52 -2.22
N ALA A 26 -13.73 4.38 -1.56
CA ALA A 26 -14.79 3.47 -1.97
C ALA A 26 -16.20 4.07 -1.79
N ALA A 27 -16.45 4.79 -0.70
CA ALA A 27 -17.71 5.48 -0.45
C ALA A 27 -17.96 6.58 -1.49
N GLU A 28 -16.95 7.39 -1.78
CA GLU A 28 -17.02 8.49 -2.74
C GLU A 28 -17.19 8.01 -4.19
N VAL A 29 -16.50 6.94 -4.58
CA VAL A 29 -16.73 6.28 -5.87
C VAL A 29 -18.17 5.77 -6.00
N LYS A 30 -18.74 5.22 -4.91
CA LYS A 30 -20.11 4.70 -4.90
C LYS A 30 -21.13 5.82 -5.01
N ALA A 31 -20.92 6.93 -4.28
CA ALA A 31 -21.75 8.14 -4.36
C ALA A 31 -21.71 8.74 -5.77
N ALA A 32 -20.51 8.94 -6.32
CA ALA A 32 -20.34 9.49 -7.67
C ALA A 32 -20.96 8.60 -8.77
N THR A 33 -20.95 7.27 -8.59
CA THR A 33 -21.61 6.33 -9.52
C THR A 33 -23.13 6.42 -9.43
N TYR A 34 -23.67 6.65 -8.23
CA TYR A 34 -25.11 6.83 -8.03
C TYR A 34 -25.62 8.13 -8.67
N ASP A 35 -24.89 9.23 -8.47
CA ASP A 35 -25.21 10.53 -9.09
C ASP A 35 -25.15 10.45 -10.62
N MET A 36 -24.20 9.71 -11.18
CA MET A 36 -24.14 9.48 -12.63
C MET A 36 -25.33 8.71 -13.20
N LYS A 37 -25.92 7.79 -12.43
CA LYS A 37 -27.14 7.05 -12.82
C LYS A 37 -28.40 7.90 -12.72
N ARG A 38 -28.37 8.95 -11.88
CA ARG A 38 -29.48 9.88 -11.66
C ARG A 38 -29.44 11.08 -12.62
N ALA A 39 -28.25 11.51 -13.05
CA ALA A 39 -28.06 12.68 -13.90
C ALA A 39 -28.47 12.45 -15.37
N SER A 40 -29.18 13.42 -15.96
CA SER A 40 -29.59 13.44 -17.37
C SER A 40 -29.00 14.65 -18.10
N GLY A 41 -28.43 14.45 -19.30
CA GLY A 41 -27.90 15.53 -20.14
C GLY A 41 -26.53 16.10 -19.73
N LEU A 42 -26.43 17.44 -19.69
CA LEU A 42 -25.20 18.24 -19.64
C LEU A 42 -24.34 18.07 -18.37
N GLU A 43 -24.95 17.71 -17.23
CA GLU A 43 -24.23 17.48 -15.95
C GLU A 43 -23.34 16.22 -15.96
N LYS A 44 -23.49 15.36 -16.97
CA LYS A 44 -22.67 14.14 -17.11
C LYS A 44 -21.19 14.45 -17.31
N LEU A 45 -20.82 15.53 -17.99
CA LEU A 45 -19.40 15.82 -18.27
C LEU A 45 -18.62 16.17 -16.99
N GLU A 46 -19.20 16.98 -16.10
CA GLU A 46 -18.60 17.33 -14.81
C GLU A 46 -18.52 16.12 -13.87
N HIS A 47 -19.59 15.31 -13.82
CA HIS A 47 -19.59 14.06 -13.06
C HIS A 47 -18.60 13.03 -13.61
N THR A 48 -18.40 12.97 -14.93
CA THR A 48 -17.39 12.09 -15.55
C THR A 48 -15.97 12.49 -15.12
N ARG A 49 -15.67 13.80 -15.02
CA ARG A 49 -14.37 14.29 -14.54
C ARG A 49 -14.12 13.94 -13.08
N ARG A 50 -15.13 14.10 -12.21
CA ARG A 50 -15.03 13.67 -10.81
C ARG A 50 -14.82 12.16 -10.70
N LEU A 51 -15.55 11.37 -11.48
CA LEU A 51 -15.36 9.92 -11.56
C LEU A 51 -13.97 9.53 -12.05
N GLN A 52 -13.40 10.24 -13.03
CA GLN A 52 -12.02 10.03 -13.48
C GLN A 52 -11.03 10.32 -12.34
N CYS A 53 -11.22 11.41 -11.60
CA CYS A 53 -10.37 11.75 -10.45
C CYS A 53 -10.45 10.67 -9.34
N TRP A 54 -11.66 10.18 -9.04
CA TRP A 54 -11.87 9.09 -8.09
C TRP A 54 -11.36 7.73 -8.60
N THR A 55 -11.43 7.50 -9.91
CA THR A 55 -10.86 6.31 -10.56
C THR A 55 -9.33 6.36 -10.46
N VAL A 56 -8.71 7.51 -10.68
CA VAL A 56 -7.27 7.71 -10.45
C VAL A 56 -6.92 7.49 -8.97
N ALA A 57 -7.71 7.99 -8.03
CA ALA A 57 -7.51 7.72 -6.60
C ALA A 57 -7.62 6.23 -6.27
N LYS A 58 -8.56 5.51 -6.89
CA LYS A 58 -8.71 4.05 -6.76
C LYS A 58 -7.51 3.31 -7.36
N TRP A 59 -7.00 3.75 -8.51
CA TRP A 59 -5.78 3.20 -9.11
C TRP A 59 -4.56 3.48 -8.25
N ALA A 60 -4.42 4.69 -7.71
CA ALA A 60 -3.34 5.06 -6.79
C ALA A 60 -3.35 4.19 -5.53
N LEU A 61 -4.53 3.94 -4.94
CA LEU A 61 -4.69 3.01 -3.82
C LEU A 61 -4.33 1.56 -4.20
N ARG A 62 -4.59 1.16 -5.45
CA ARG A 62 -4.24 -0.17 -5.93
C ARG A 62 -2.72 -0.29 -6.12
N VAL A 63 -2.08 0.68 -6.75
CA VAL A 63 -0.62 0.76 -6.93
C VAL A 63 0.08 0.82 -5.56
N CYS A 64 -0.47 1.56 -4.61
CA CYS A 64 0.01 1.58 -3.23
C CYS A 64 -0.05 0.19 -2.58
N GLY A 65 -1.10 -0.59 -2.85
CA GLY A 65 -1.17 -1.98 -2.42
C GLY A 65 -0.19 -2.93 -3.09
N TRP A 66 0.11 -2.73 -4.37
CA TRP A 66 1.18 -3.47 -5.05
C TRP A 66 2.55 -3.14 -4.42
N ALA A 67 2.79 -1.86 -4.13
CA ALA A 67 4.02 -1.42 -3.46
C ALA A 67 4.15 -2.03 -2.07
N GLU A 68 3.08 -2.09 -1.28
CA GLU A 68 3.05 -2.81 0.00
C GLU A 68 3.42 -4.28 -0.16
N ASN A 69 2.85 -4.99 -1.13
CA ASN A 69 3.14 -6.40 -1.35
C ASN A 69 4.60 -6.64 -1.77
N VAL A 70 5.14 -5.77 -2.64
CA VAL A 70 6.56 -5.83 -3.03
C VAL A 70 7.46 -5.56 -1.82
N LEU A 71 7.13 -4.54 -1.02
CA LEU A 71 7.87 -4.21 0.20
C LEU A 71 7.84 -5.37 1.21
N LEU A 72 6.69 -6.02 1.37
CA LEU A 72 6.51 -7.21 2.21
C LEU A 72 7.38 -8.37 1.70
N GLY A 73 7.43 -8.59 0.39
CA GLY A 73 8.32 -9.58 -0.23
C GLY A 73 9.81 -9.29 0.05
N VAL A 74 10.22 -8.04 -0.03
CA VAL A 74 11.59 -7.61 0.31
C VAL A 74 11.90 -7.84 1.79
N VAL A 75 10.96 -7.53 2.69
CA VAL A 75 11.12 -7.80 4.13
C VAL A 75 11.23 -9.29 4.40
N ILE A 76 10.39 -10.13 3.77
CA ILE A 76 10.46 -11.59 3.91
C ILE A 76 11.81 -12.12 3.40
N LEU A 77 12.26 -11.66 2.24
CA LEU A 77 13.56 -12.03 1.68
C LEU A 77 14.70 -11.65 2.63
N TRP A 78 14.63 -10.45 3.23
CA TRP A 78 15.62 -10.00 4.21
C TRP A 78 15.60 -10.85 5.49
N VAL A 79 14.43 -11.24 5.99
CA VAL A 79 14.29 -12.13 7.15
C VAL A 79 14.81 -13.53 6.84
N ALA A 80 14.48 -14.09 5.66
CA ALA A 80 14.99 -15.39 5.22
C ALA A 80 16.52 -15.36 5.05
N PHE A 81 17.06 -14.26 4.51
CA PHE A 81 18.50 -14.04 4.44
C PHE A 81 19.13 -14.01 5.84
N LEU A 82 18.56 -13.27 6.79
CA LEU A 82 19.04 -13.26 8.18
C LEU A 82 19.01 -14.65 8.81
N LEU A 83 17.92 -15.41 8.65
CA LEU A 83 17.80 -16.76 9.17
C LEU A 83 18.86 -17.69 8.56
N GLY A 84 19.05 -17.65 7.25
CA GLY A 84 20.07 -18.44 6.57
C GLY A 84 21.48 -18.06 7.00
N ALA A 85 21.75 -16.78 7.21
CA ALA A 85 23.05 -16.27 7.60
C ALA A 85 23.36 -16.53 9.09
N VAL A 86 22.33 -16.64 9.95
CA VAL A 86 22.43 -17.17 11.32
C VAL A 86 22.72 -18.67 11.31
N LEU A 87 22.00 -19.45 10.51
CA LEU A 87 22.18 -20.90 10.41
C LEU A 87 23.55 -21.30 9.85
N THR A 88 24.13 -20.49 8.97
CA THR A 88 25.45 -20.71 8.38
C THR A 88 26.60 -20.08 9.18
N GLY A 89 26.31 -19.48 10.35
CA GLY A 89 27.33 -18.88 11.22
C GLY A 89 28.06 -17.67 10.63
N THR A 90 27.56 -17.09 9.54
CA THR A 90 28.22 -15.98 8.82
C THR A 90 27.91 -14.60 9.41
N VAL A 91 26.91 -14.48 10.28
CA VAL A 91 26.51 -13.19 10.88
C VAL A 91 26.65 -13.25 12.39
N ILE A 92 27.56 -12.44 12.93
CA ILE A 92 27.73 -12.21 14.37
C ILE A 92 26.50 -11.45 14.86
N VAL A 93 25.54 -12.17 15.43
CA VAL A 93 24.26 -11.58 15.85
C VAL A 93 24.36 -10.79 17.15
N PHE A 94 25.38 -10.99 17.99
CA PHE A 94 25.50 -10.29 19.28
C PHE A 94 26.92 -10.29 19.88
N GLY A 95 27.96 -10.04 19.08
CA GLY A 95 29.33 -9.87 19.61
C GLY A 95 29.93 -11.09 20.34
N TYR A 96 29.30 -12.26 20.28
CA TYR A 96 29.87 -13.53 20.75
C TYR A 96 30.18 -14.42 19.54
N PRO A 97 31.42 -14.93 19.41
CA PRO A 97 31.70 -16.00 18.48
C PRO A 97 30.99 -17.26 18.97
N VAL A 98 30.32 -17.96 18.04
CA VAL A 98 29.83 -19.32 18.24
C VAL A 98 30.99 -20.29 18.03
#